data_AF-A0A1I8MXG6-F1
#
_entry.id   AF-A0A1I8MXG6-F1
#
_cell.length_a   1.000
_cell.length_b   1.000
_cell.length_c   1.000
_cell.angle_alpha   90.00
_cell.angle_beta   90.00
_cell.angle_gamma   90.00
#
_symmetry.space_group_name_H-M   'P 1'
#
loop_
_entity.id
_entity.type
_entity.pdbx_description
1 polymer ?
#
loop_
_entity_poly.entity_id
_entity_poly.type
_entity_poly.pdbx_seq_one_letter_code
_entity_poly.pdbx_strand_id
1 'polypeptide(L)'
;MGLKKIFLVLWTISIGLQEAMADFKYNVSLAQMDTCRHYTIPTNRGYHYADFFHLTHLKNNKLGDNELLHLKFYVMAARDAHILLATTDHPRLSDKVYEIVIGAGRNSFSTIRLNMGRGRVATNQDPSILSMLDPTPIEVIQTKDANLLVYITGFKDEPLMNFTDTSPLAVEYLSFTTYDGVPASWFYDCQFDGFANELEEEVREQTPQQRLVQNITAMAENGSFPVDLKTVEFDFVVASVSYQHDRGMLQSRLNLRMNWLDSRITWEPKDFGNINAIQHDEYEIWLPHLLVVNGVSNSKSLLQEEHKIKIRHNGQVGVEFYNVFISTWCPNPYENWPNEELTCDIVFGLDQGPLESLTLSYNGTWSHPVINSLSEWSLREIRVTPVAGGANMRYTDKQILQAMDGDVALEFAIARNGRFYRNVFSMPILASQILIILSFLLRGYRRGALILVVMVVLMLGLMFLTKHAPTFYIPPIMLAYQHILRTATFCYILHICLMWLELYPPKCKPYGWVTSAINFSPLRLVLCMRLSDSDDFIDSQQQPWREVAKVLNALCFVLINIVCVLVVVTLLPHV
;
A
#
# COMPACT_ATOMS: atom_id res chain seq x y z
N MET A 1 33.83 -49.72 -26.40
CA MET A 1 34.89 -48.69 -26.47
C MET A 1 34.25 -47.33 -26.13
N GLY A 2 34.02 -47.06 -24.84
CA GLY A 2 33.17 -45.92 -24.46
C GLY A 2 33.09 -45.61 -22.95
N LEU A 3 34.06 -46.05 -22.15
CA LEU A 3 34.10 -45.76 -20.71
C LEU A 3 35.48 -45.32 -20.17
N LYS A 4 36.48 -45.13 -21.04
CA LYS A 4 37.85 -44.71 -20.65
C LYS A 4 38.18 -43.23 -20.94
N LYS A 5 37.21 -42.42 -21.39
CA LYS A 5 37.44 -40.99 -21.73
C LYS A 5 36.83 -39.97 -20.74
N ILE A 6 36.09 -40.41 -19.73
CA ILE A 6 35.45 -39.50 -18.76
C ILE A 6 36.31 -39.32 -17.49
N PHE A 7 37.15 -40.30 -17.13
CA PHE A 7 38.03 -40.20 -15.96
C PHE A 7 39.30 -39.34 -16.16
N LEU A 8 39.63 -38.96 -17.41
CA LEU A 8 40.83 -38.16 -17.70
C LEU A 8 40.59 -36.64 -17.69
N VAL A 9 39.32 -36.19 -17.67
CA VAL A 9 38.97 -34.76 -17.62
C VAL A 9 38.79 -34.26 -16.18
N LEU A 10 38.55 -35.18 -15.23
CA LEU A 10 38.38 -34.88 -13.81
C LEU A 10 39.68 -34.93 -12.99
N TRP A 11 40.83 -35.20 -13.62
CA TRP A 11 42.14 -35.22 -12.97
C TRP A 11 43.13 -34.16 -13.48
N THR A 12 42.64 -33.18 -14.25
CA THR A 12 43.42 -32.02 -14.71
C THR A 12 42.88 -30.68 -14.17
N ILE A 13 41.96 -30.69 -13.20
CA ILE A 13 41.44 -29.48 -12.52
C ILE A 13 41.93 -29.38 -11.07
N SER A 14 42.97 -30.15 -10.67
CA SER A 14 43.44 -30.17 -9.27
C SER A 14 44.93 -29.92 -9.07
N ILE A 15 45.59 -29.22 -10.00
CA ILE A 15 46.93 -28.66 -9.76
C ILE A 15 47.00 -27.31 -10.48
N GLY A 16 46.96 -26.21 -9.72
CA GLY A 16 47.10 -24.86 -10.26
C GLY A 16 46.28 -23.77 -9.55
N LEU A 17 45.97 -23.90 -8.27
CA LEU A 17 45.70 -22.72 -7.45
C LEU A 17 47.06 -22.14 -7.02
N GLN A 18 47.73 -21.52 -7.98
CA GLN A 18 48.62 -20.42 -7.67
C GLN A 18 47.70 -19.34 -7.08
N GLU A 19 47.97 -18.85 -5.88
CA GLU A 19 47.32 -17.66 -5.33
C GLU A 19 47.45 -16.53 -6.36
N ALA A 20 46.38 -16.30 -7.13
CA ALA A 20 46.26 -15.12 -7.95
C ALA A 20 45.98 -13.98 -6.99
N MET A 21 47.03 -13.36 -6.46
CA MET A 21 46.92 -12.03 -5.89
C MET A 21 46.39 -11.12 -7.00
N ALA A 22 45.11 -10.76 -6.91
CA ALA A 22 44.56 -9.72 -7.75
C ALA A 22 45.28 -8.42 -7.35
N ASP A 23 46.13 -7.91 -8.25
CA ASP A 23 46.75 -6.59 -8.09
C ASP A 23 45.64 -5.55 -8.20
N PHE A 24 45.11 -5.10 -7.06
CA PHE A 24 44.14 -4.00 -7.01
C PHE A 24 44.81 -2.71 -7.47
N LYS A 25 44.04 -1.84 -8.13
CA LYS A 25 44.52 -0.58 -8.72
C LYS A 25 45.42 0.28 -7.81
N TYR A 26 45.17 0.26 -6.50
CA TYR A 26 45.92 1.02 -5.49
C TYR A 26 46.74 0.15 -4.52
N ASN A 27 46.96 -1.13 -4.88
CA ASN A 27 47.73 -2.11 -4.09
C ASN A 27 47.23 -2.25 -2.63
N VAL A 28 45.90 -2.27 -2.46
CA VAL A 28 45.22 -2.50 -1.17
C VAL A 28 44.86 -3.98 -1.09
N SER A 29 45.29 -4.67 -0.03
CA SER A 29 45.00 -6.09 0.14
C SER A 29 43.63 -6.31 0.78
N LEU A 30 42.95 -7.42 0.45
CA LEU A 30 41.67 -7.77 1.08
C LEU A 30 41.79 -7.90 2.61
N ALA A 31 42.94 -8.36 3.11
CA ALA A 31 43.22 -8.48 4.53
C ALA A 31 43.24 -7.12 5.25
N GLN A 32 43.60 -6.03 4.55
CA GLN A 32 43.53 -4.68 5.13
C GLN A 32 42.08 -4.25 5.34
N MET A 33 41.18 -4.59 4.41
CA MET A 33 39.77 -4.21 4.47
C MET A 33 38.96 -4.96 5.54
N ASP A 34 39.36 -6.20 5.88
CA ASP A 34 38.66 -7.04 6.88
C ASP A 34 38.74 -6.45 8.30
N THR A 35 39.78 -5.65 8.58
CA THR A 35 39.95 -4.97 9.87
C THR A 35 39.12 -3.69 10.03
N CYS A 36 38.46 -3.24 8.95
CA CYS A 36 37.71 -1.99 8.91
C CYS A 36 36.24 -2.22 9.26
N ARG A 37 35.57 -1.18 9.76
CA ARG A 37 34.10 -1.16 9.75
C ARG A 37 33.60 -0.99 8.34
N HIS A 38 32.60 -1.78 7.97
CA HIS A 38 32.01 -1.76 6.64
C HIS A 38 30.62 -1.09 6.67
N TYR A 39 30.38 -0.16 5.76
CA TYR A 39 29.11 0.54 5.60
C TYR A 39 28.70 0.56 4.13
N THR A 40 27.49 0.08 3.84
CA THR A 40 26.98 -0.04 2.48
C THR A 40 25.86 0.94 2.19
N ILE A 41 25.90 1.49 0.97
CA ILE A 41 24.88 2.38 0.44
C ILE A 41 24.15 1.64 -0.68
N PRO A 42 22.85 1.29 -0.48
CA PRO A 42 22.06 0.61 -1.48
C PRO A 42 21.66 1.57 -2.61
N THR A 43 21.32 1.02 -3.77
CA THR A 43 20.97 1.79 -4.98
C THR A 43 19.74 2.69 -4.84
N ASN A 44 18.88 2.44 -3.85
CA ASN A 44 17.62 3.15 -3.61
C ASN A 44 17.71 4.27 -2.56
N ARG A 45 18.88 4.51 -1.95
CA ARG A 45 19.03 5.50 -0.86
C ARG A 45 18.96 6.95 -1.35
N GLY A 46 19.30 7.21 -2.62
CA GLY A 46 19.33 8.55 -3.19
C GLY A 46 20.42 9.45 -2.59
N TYR A 47 20.46 10.71 -3.01
CA TYR A 47 21.45 11.70 -2.54
C TYR A 47 21.00 12.33 -1.21
N HIS A 48 21.13 11.57 -0.11
CA HIS A 48 20.76 11.99 1.23
C HIS A 48 21.78 11.48 2.27
N TYR A 49 22.15 12.33 3.23
CA TYR A 49 22.99 11.98 4.38
C TYR A 49 22.07 11.61 5.54
N ALA A 50 21.88 10.31 5.80
CA ALA A 50 21.00 9.80 6.85
C ALA A 50 21.78 9.35 8.09
N ASP A 51 22.90 8.65 7.87
CA ASP A 51 23.66 7.99 8.93
C ASP A 51 24.90 8.83 9.28
N PHE A 52 24.96 9.33 10.51
CA PHE A 52 26.05 10.16 11.02
C PHE A 52 26.85 9.42 12.09
N PHE A 53 28.17 9.37 11.90
CA PHE A 53 29.13 8.71 12.78
C PHE A 53 29.91 9.76 13.56
N HIS A 54 29.82 9.71 14.89
CA HIS A 54 30.58 10.60 15.76
C HIS A 54 32.07 10.22 15.76
N LEU A 55 32.96 11.21 15.57
CA LEU A 55 34.40 10.95 15.42
C LEU A 55 35.05 10.33 16.66
N THR A 56 34.54 10.62 17.87
CA THR A 56 35.05 9.98 19.12
C THR A 56 34.79 8.47 19.18
N HIS A 57 33.93 7.93 18.32
CA HIS A 57 33.69 6.49 18.21
C HIS A 57 34.67 5.79 17.28
N LEU A 58 35.47 6.54 16.52
CA LEU A 58 36.55 6.03 15.68
C LEU A 58 37.80 5.90 16.55
N LYS A 59 38.34 4.70 16.63
CA LYS A 59 39.46 4.37 17.52
C LYS A 59 40.81 4.39 16.82
N ASN A 60 40.81 4.26 15.49
CA ASN A 60 42.03 3.98 14.73
C ASN A 60 42.54 5.19 13.91
N ASN A 61 42.21 6.41 14.34
CA ASN A 61 42.69 7.64 13.71
C ASN A 61 43.82 8.24 14.56
N LYS A 62 45.08 7.96 14.21
CA LYS A 62 46.23 8.60 14.87
C LYS A 62 46.45 9.98 14.26
N LEU A 63 46.59 10.99 15.10
CA LEU A 63 46.86 12.37 14.68
C LEU A 63 48.36 12.65 14.69
N GLY A 64 48.87 13.26 13.62
CA GLY A 64 50.22 13.85 13.62
C GLY A 64 50.31 15.13 14.46
N ASP A 65 51.53 15.54 14.84
CA ASP A 65 51.79 16.69 15.72
C ASP A 65 51.15 18.02 15.22
N ASN A 66 50.98 18.19 13.91
CA ASN A 66 50.38 19.38 13.28
C ASN A 66 48.96 19.17 12.73
N GLU A 67 48.33 18.03 13.05
CA GLU A 67 47.01 17.63 12.52
C GLU A 67 45.92 17.83 13.59
N LEU A 68 44.75 18.30 13.17
CA LEU A 68 43.52 18.36 13.97
C LEU A 68 42.61 17.17 13.68
N LEU A 69 42.64 16.68 12.44
CA LEU A 69 41.84 15.57 11.96
C LEU A 69 42.65 14.79 10.94
N HIS A 70 42.65 13.46 11.08
CA HIS A 70 43.21 12.56 10.09
C HIS A 70 42.25 11.37 9.98
N LEU A 71 41.57 11.27 8.84
CA LEU A 71 40.62 10.18 8.58
C LEU A 71 41.05 9.39 7.36
N LYS A 72 41.03 8.07 7.49
CA LYS A 72 41.36 7.14 6.41
C LYS A 72 40.13 6.30 6.06
N PHE A 73 39.86 6.18 4.77
CA PHE A 73 38.72 5.46 4.23
C PHE A 73 39.14 4.62 3.03
N TYR A 74 38.41 3.55 2.77
CA TYR A 74 38.41 2.89 1.47
C TYR A 74 37.00 2.91 0.91
N VAL A 75 36.87 3.19 -0.38
CA VAL A 75 35.57 3.20 -1.06
C VAL A 75 35.59 2.37 -2.33
N MET A 76 34.55 1.57 -2.52
CA MET A 76 34.27 0.85 -3.75
C MET A 76 32.97 1.41 -4.32
N ALA A 77 33.08 2.16 -5.43
CA ALA A 77 31.95 2.84 -6.06
C ALA A 77 32.24 3.10 -7.54
N ALA A 78 31.21 3.16 -8.37
CA ALA A 78 31.40 3.41 -9.81
C ALA A 78 31.75 4.88 -10.10
N ARG A 79 31.23 5.80 -9.29
CA ARG A 79 31.31 7.27 -9.41
C ARG A 79 30.65 7.93 -8.19
N ASP A 80 30.83 9.24 -8.07
CA ASP A 80 30.11 10.12 -7.14
C ASP A 80 30.09 9.56 -5.70
N ALA A 81 31.28 9.34 -5.12
CA ALA A 81 31.42 8.99 -3.70
C ALA A 81 31.46 10.27 -2.87
N HIS A 82 30.54 10.42 -1.92
CA HIS A 82 30.39 11.64 -1.13
C HIS A 82 30.73 11.39 0.35
N ILE A 83 31.56 12.26 0.90
CA ILE A 83 31.94 12.30 2.32
C ILE A 83 31.50 13.65 2.87
N LEU A 84 30.78 13.64 3.99
CA LEU A 84 30.34 14.85 4.68
C LEU A 84 30.96 14.92 6.06
N LEU A 85 31.62 16.03 6.35
CA LEU A 85 32.17 16.38 7.65
C LEU A 85 31.37 17.56 8.23
N ALA A 86 30.80 17.37 9.41
CA ALA A 86 29.90 18.33 10.05
C ALA A 86 30.19 18.49 11.55
N THR A 87 29.72 19.59 12.14
CA THR A 87 29.73 19.83 13.59
C THR A 87 28.54 19.18 14.31
N THR A 88 27.50 18.77 13.57
CA THR A 88 26.26 18.19 14.12
C THR A 88 25.82 17.01 13.26
N ASP A 89 25.02 16.12 13.84
CA ASP A 89 24.37 14.97 13.17
C ASP A 89 23.10 15.35 12.39
N HIS A 90 22.68 16.61 12.42
CA HIS A 90 21.53 17.11 11.68
C HIS A 90 21.83 18.44 10.97
N PRO A 91 22.85 18.49 10.09
CA PRO A 91 23.21 19.71 9.38
C PRO A 91 22.08 20.13 8.43
N ARG A 92 21.72 21.42 8.45
CA ARG A 92 20.76 21.98 7.50
C ARG A 92 21.47 22.31 6.19
N LEU A 93 20.72 22.42 5.09
CA LEU A 93 21.26 22.76 3.76
C LEU A 93 22.05 24.09 3.72
N SER A 94 21.75 25.02 4.62
CA SER A 94 22.45 26.31 4.76
C SER A 94 23.66 26.27 5.67
N ASP A 95 23.83 25.20 6.46
CA ASP A 95 24.92 25.11 7.42
C ASP A 95 26.25 24.87 6.70
N LYS A 96 27.33 25.38 7.29
CA LYS A 96 28.69 25.21 6.77
C LYS A 96 29.16 23.79 7.10
N VAL A 97 29.52 23.04 6.07
CA VAL A 97 29.98 21.64 6.15
C VAL A 97 31.11 21.44 5.15
N TYR A 98 31.98 20.44 5.35
CA TYR A 98 32.85 20.01 4.25
C TYR A 98 32.20 18.82 3.55
N GLU A 99 31.72 19.05 2.33
CA GLU A 99 31.30 17.98 1.42
C GLU A 99 32.44 17.71 0.43
N ILE A 100 33.05 16.54 0.54
CA ILE A 100 34.12 16.06 -0.34
C ILE A 100 33.49 15.05 -1.30
N VAL A 101 33.58 15.32 -2.60
CA VAL A 101 33.04 14.45 -3.64
C VAL A 101 34.20 13.93 -4.48
N ILE A 102 34.38 12.61 -4.48
CA ILE A 102 35.35 11.92 -5.33
C ILE A 102 34.62 11.34 -6.55
N GLY A 103 35.20 11.54 -7.73
CA GLY A 103 34.65 10.98 -8.97
C GLY A 103 33.26 11.55 -9.35
N ALA A 104 33.06 12.83 -9.12
CA ALA A 104 31.91 13.58 -9.60
C ALA A 104 31.81 13.60 -11.14
N GLY A 105 30.61 13.88 -11.66
CA GLY A 105 30.42 14.07 -13.10
C GLY A 105 30.69 12.80 -13.90
N ARG A 106 30.21 11.65 -13.40
CA ARG A 106 30.53 10.32 -13.95
C ARG A 106 32.01 9.97 -13.85
N ASN A 107 32.62 10.20 -12.69
CA ASN A 107 34.02 9.88 -12.42
C ASN A 107 35.01 10.70 -13.27
N SER A 108 34.69 11.98 -13.55
CA SER A 108 35.53 12.86 -14.36
C SER A 108 36.28 13.92 -13.57
N PHE A 109 35.78 14.32 -12.40
CA PHE A 109 36.44 15.31 -11.54
C PHE A 109 36.11 15.05 -10.06
N SER A 110 36.90 15.60 -9.15
CA SER A 110 36.62 15.59 -7.70
C SER A 110 36.53 17.01 -7.18
N THR A 111 35.74 17.27 -6.13
CA THR A 111 35.55 18.63 -5.61
C THR A 111 35.30 18.66 -4.11
N ILE A 112 35.78 19.73 -3.45
CA ILE A 112 35.41 20.08 -2.07
C ILE A 112 34.38 21.21 -2.13
N ARG A 113 33.35 21.10 -1.30
CA ARG A 113 32.23 22.04 -1.18
C ARG A 113 32.03 22.46 0.27
N LEU A 114 31.62 23.71 0.49
CA LEU A 114 31.35 24.26 1.83
C LEU A 114 29.89 24.13 2.29
N ASN A 115 29.01 23.68 1.41
CA ASN A 115 27.60 23.41 1.70
C ASN A 115 27.18 22.15 0.93
N MET A 116 26.17 21.44 1.44
CA MET A 116 25.63 20.27 0.75
C MET A 116 25.12 20.67 -0.65
N GLY A 117 25.76 20.12 -1.68
CA GLY A 117 25.44 20.36 -3.09
C GLY A 117 25.93 21.70 -3.67
N ARG A 118 26.56 22.59 -2.90
CA ARG A 118 26.88 23.98 -3.33
C ARG A 118 28.20 24.50 -2.77
N GLY A 119 28.69 25.63 -3.30
CA GLY A 119 29.87 26.30 -2.76
C GLY A 119 31.18 25.52 -2.99
N ARG A 120 31.47 25.19 -4.26
CA ARG A 120 32.73 24.51 -4.64
C ARG A 120 33.92 25.43 -4.34
N VAL A 121 34.91 24.91 -3.63
CA VAL A 121 36.10 25.66 -3.20
C VAL A 121 37.41 25.07 -3.71
N ALA A 122 37.44 23.76 -3.95
CA ALA A 122 38.54 23.08 -4.63
C ALA A 122 37.97 22.12 -5.68
N THR A 123 38.65 21.95 -6.81
CA THR A 123 38.26 21.01 -7.86
C THR A 123 39.51 20.45 -8.54
N ASN A 124 39.57 19.14 -8.67
CA ASN A 124 40.58 18.40 -9.42
C ASN A 124 39.90 17.68 -10.60
N GLN A 125 40.54 17.64 -11.76
CA GLN A 125 39.96 17.11 -13.01
C GLN A 125 40.56 15.75 -13.42
N ASP A 126 41.23 15.03 -12.51
CA ASP A 126 41.76 13.70 -12.76
C ASP A 126 40.57 12.71 -12.87
N PRO A 127 40.37 12.06 -14.04
CA PRO A 127 39.25 11.16 -14.25
C PRO A 127 39.56 9.75 -13.75
N SER A 128 38.52 8.91 -13.70
CA SER A 128 38.62 7.47 -13.44
C SER A 128 39.31 7.13 -12.12
N ILE A 129 39.05 7.91 -11.07
CA ILE A 129 39.61 7.67 -9.74
C ILE A 129 38.93 6.46 -9.10
N LEU A 130 37.60 6.45 -9.07
CA LEU A 130 36.82 5.39 -8.42
C LEU A 130 36.68 4.13 -9.30
N SER A 131 36.54 2.98 -8.64
CA SER A 131 36.25 1.68 -9.25
C SER A 131 35.26 0.92 -8.37
N MET A 132 34.38 0.12 -8.99
CA MET A 132 33.50 -0.81 -8.26
C MET A 132 34.24 -2.06 -7.79
N LEU A 133 35.38 -2.37 -8.41
CA LEU A 133 36.13 -3.60 -8.18
C LEU A 133 37.37 -3.35 -7.31
N ASP A 134 37.94 -2.16 -7.39
CA ASP A 134 39.14 -1.79 -6.66
C ASP A 134 38.81 -0.79 -5.53
N PRO A 135 39.17 -1.10 -4.28
CA PRO A 135 39.03 -0.14 -3.19
C PRO A 135 39.93 1.07 -3.43
N THR A 136 39.33 2.26 -3.40
CA THR A 136 40.05 3.52 -3.52
C THR A 136 40.38 4.03 -2.12
N PRO A 137 41.66 4.11 -1.73
CA PRO A 137 42.04 4.64 -0.43
C PRO A 137 42.00 6.17 -0.45
N ILE A 138 41.32 6.76 0.53
CA ILE A 138 41.14 8.20 0.66
C ILE A 138 41.61 8.60 2.05
N GLU A 139 42.50 9.59 2.12
CA GLU A 139 42.90 10.21 3.38
C GLU A 139 42.48 11.68 3.40
N VAL A 140 41.82 12.09 4.48
CA VAL A 140 41.38 13.47 4.68
C VAL A 140 42.07 14.01 5.93
N ILE A 141 42.87 15.06 5.75
CA ILE A 141 43.69 15.66 6.79
C ILE A 141 43.30 17.13 6.95
N GLN A 142 43.00 17.53 8.18
CA GLN A 142 42.83 18.92 8.56
C GLN A 142 44.01 19.35 9.43
N THR A 143 44.78 20.35 9.01
CA THR A 143 45.93 20.84 9.77
C THR A 143 45.54 21.95 10.74
N LYS A 144 46.38 22.20 11.75
CA LYS A 144 46.23 23.35 12.66
C LYS A 144 46.31 24.71 11.94
N ASP A 145 46.97 24.74 10.78
CA ASP A 145 47.07 25.90 9.89
C ASP A 145 45.82 26.11 9.01
N ALA A 146 44.72 25.42 9.34
CA ALA A 146 43.42 25.50 8.66
C ALA A 146 43.40 25.04 7.19
N ASN A 147 44.32 24.16 6.81
CA ASN A 147 44.28 23.49 5.50
C ASN A 147 43.49 22.18 5.59
N LEU A 148 42.61 21.95 4.64
CA LEU A 148 41.92 20.69 4.39
C LEU A 148 42.52 20.03 3.16
N LEU A 149 43.21 18.92 3.37
CA LEU A 149 43.94 18.16 2.37
C LEU A 149 43.23 16.83 2.14
N VAL A 150 43.04 16.48 0.86
CA VAL A 150 42.47 15.19 0.46
C VAL A 150 43.50 14.46 -0.39
N TYR A 151 43.93 13.29 0.06
CA TYR A 151 44.89 12.42 -0.61
C TYR A 151 44.22 11.15 -1.11
N ILE A 152 44.81 10.58 -2.16
CA ILE A 152 44.52 9.21 -2.61
C ILE A 152 45.84 8.46 -2.58
N THR A 153 46.00 7.59 -1.59
CA THR A 153 47.26 6.86 -1.40
C THR A 153 47.48 5.89 -2.56
N GLY A 154 48.70 5.85 -3.07
CA GLY A 154 49.04 5.07 -4.26
C GLY A 154 48.62 5.69 -5.60
N PHE A 155 48.00 6.88 -5.64
CA PHE A 155 47.74 7.62 -6.88
C PHE A 155 48.83 8.66 -7.19
N LYS A 156 49.01 9.64 -6.29
CA LYS A 156 50.01 10.72 -6.38
C LYS A 156 50.46 11.10 -4.96
N ASP A 157 51.72 11.55 -4.82
CA ASP A 157 52.28 11.98 -3.53
C ASP A 157 51.77 13.36 -3.09
N GLU A 158 51.27 14.16 -4.05
CA GLU A 158 50.62 15.45 -3.78
C GLU A 158 49.14 15.28 -3.42
N PRO A 159 48.56 16.18 -2.60
CA PRO A 159 47.14 16.12 -2.28
C PRO A 159 46.31 16.32 -3.55
N LEU A 160 45.32 15.45 -3.76
CA LEU A 160 44.37 15.55 -4.86
C LEU A 160 43.66 16.91 -4.85
N MET A 161 43.29 17.38 -3.65
CA MET A 161 42.66 18.66 -3.43
C MET A 161 43.19 19.28 -2.13
N ASN A 162 43.47 20.58 -2.18
CA ASN A 162 43.88 21.39 -1.04
C ASN A 162 42.98 22.62 -0.95
N PHE A 163 42.44 22.90 0.23
CA PHE A 163 41.64 24.07 0.52
C PHE A 163 42.02 24.68 1.87
N THR A 164 42.40 25.95 1.89
CA THR A 164 42.65 26.70 3.12
C THR A 164 41.38 27.43 3.56
N ASP A 165 40.85 27.07 4.72
CA ASP A 165 39.65 27.70 5.30
C ASP A 165 40.05 28.83 6.26
N THR A 166 39.46 30.02 6.08
CA THR A 166 39.68 31.14 7.01
C THR A 166 38.97 30.96 8.35
N SER A 167 38.02 30.02 8.43
CA SER A 167 37.28 29.66 9.63
C SER A 167 37.10 28.13 9.66
N PRO A 168 38.13 27.37 10.07
CA PRO A 168 38.10 25.91 10.01
C PRO A 168 36.96 25.32 10.85
N LEU A 169 36.25 24.35 10.29
CA LEU A 169 35.17 23.66 10.97
C LEU A 169 35.73 22.72 12.05
N ALA A 170 35.17 22.76 13.26
CA ALA A 170 35.42 21.76 14.29
C ALA A 170 34.60 20.51 13.96
N VAL A 171 35.19 19.57 13.22
CA VAL A 171 34.46 18.38 12.78
C VAL A 171 34.17 17.48 13.98
N GLU A 172 32.92 17.09 14.16
CA GLU A 172 32.48 16.15 15.20
C GLU A 172 31.81 14.90 14.60
N TYR A 173 31.20 15.05 13.42
CA TYR A 173 30.45 14.00 12.73
C TYR A 173 30.93 13.79 11.31
N LEU A 174 30.83 12.53 10.89
CA LEU A 174 31.16 12.00 9.58
C LEU A 174 29.93 11.32 8.99
N SER A 175 29.63 11.54 7.72
CA SER A 175 28.57 10.80 7.00
C SER A 175 29.01 10.47 5.58
N PHE A 176 28.45 9.39 5.03
CA PHE A 176 28.74 8.92 3.68
C PHE A 176 27.45 8.83 2.86
N THR A 177 27.52 9.24 1.58
CA THR A 177 26.43 9.04 0.63
C THR A 177 26.98 8.87 -0.80
N THR A 178 26.10 8.68 -1.77
CA THR A 178 26.42 8.66 -3.20
C THR A 178 25.38 9.44 -4.00
N TYR A 179 25.66 9.64 -5.29
CA TYR A 179 24.63 10.12 -6.21
C TYR A 179 23.58 9.02 -6.49
N ASP A 180 22.38 9.45 -6.86
CA ASP A 180 21.22 8.59 -7.02
C ASP A 180 21.47 7.42 -7.99
N GLY A 181 21.09 6.21 -7.56
CA GLY A 181 21.26 4.96 -8.32
C GLY A 181 22.68 4.38 -8.34
N VAL A 182 23.64 4.90 -7.55
CA VAL A 182 25.01 4.38 -7.50
C VAL A 182 25.28 3.70 -6.15
N PRO A 183 25.49 2.37 -6.10
CA PRO A 183 25.88 1.71 -4.87
C PRO A 183 27.31 2.06 -4.49
N ALA A 184 27.59 2.09 -3.20
CA ALA A 184 28.95 2.19 -2.67
C ALA A 184 29.13 1.35 -1.41
N SER A 185 30.33 0.80 -1.26
CA SER A 185 30.80 0.18 -0.03
C SER A 185 31.94 1.02 0.54
N TRP A 186 31.76 1.49 1.77
CA TRP A 186 32.72 2.26 2.54
C TRP A 186 33.35 1.38 3.62
N PHE A 187 34.67 1.50 3.78
CA PHE A 187 35.44 0.87 4.84
C PHE A 187 36.16 1.97 5.61
N TYR A 188 35.96 2.04 6.92
CA TYR A 188 36.45 3.14 7.77
C TYR A 188 36.83 2.62 9.16
N ASP A 189 37.56 3.42 9.95
CA ASP A 189 38.07 3.02 11.27
C ASP A 189 38.94 1.76 11.23
N CYS A 190 39.82 1.63 10.25
CA CYS A 190 40.69 0.46 10.05
C CYS A 190 41.85 0.46 11.05
N GLN A 191 42.24 -0.70 11.59
CA GLN A 191 43.27 -0.83 12.64
C GLN A 191 44.71 -0.49 12.21
N PHE A 192 44.93 0.01 10.99
CA PHE A 192 46.26 0.16 10.41
C PHE A 192 46.85 1.56 10.63
N ASP A 193 47.94 1.60 11.41
CA ASP A 193 49.10 2.47 11.20
C ASP A 193 50.32 1.69 11.64
N GLY A 194 51.09 1.20 10.67
CA GLY A 194 52.07 0.14 10.82
C GLY A 194 52.98 0.28 12.04
N PHE A 195 52.77 -0.57 13.03
CA PHE A 195 53.78 -1.12 13.91
C PHE A 195 53.33 -2.53 14.29
N ALA A 196 54.19 -3.52 14.02
CA ALA A 196 53.96 -4.93 14.29
C ALA A 196 53.99 -5.29 15.80
N ASN A 197 53.83 -4.32 16.70
CA ASN A 197 53.80 -4.54 18.14
C ASN A 197 52.95 -3.43 18.76
N GLU A 198 51.65 -3.63 18.87
CA GLU A 198 50.77 -3.04 19.89
C GLU A 198 49.34 -3.46 19.55
N LEU A 199 48.77 -4.35 20.36
CA LEU A 199 47.55 -4.10 21.14
C LEU A 199 46.99 -5.45 21.62
N GLU A 200 47.17 -5.70 22.91
CA GLU A 200 46.12 -6.33 23.69
C GLU A 200 44.82 -5.55 23.46
N GLU A 201 43.74 -6.28 23.26
CA GLU A 201 42.41 -5.75 23.07
C GLU A 201 42.05 -4.87 24.29
N GLU A 202 41.90 -3.55 24.09
CA GLU A 202 41.38 -2.68 25.14
C GLU A 202 39.88 -2.99 25.30
N VAL A 203 39.59 -3.93 26.21
CA VAL A 203 38.23 -4.31 26.64
C VAL A 203 37.59 -3.08 27.26
N ARG A 204 36.86 -2.29 26.46
CA ARG A 204 35.91 -1.31 27.01
C ARG A 204 34.88 -2.08 27.83
N GLU A 205 34.64 -1.64 29.06
CA GLU A 205 33.54 -2.15 29.86
C GLU A 205 32.22 -1.94 29.09
N GLN A 206 31.68 -3.03 28.57
CA GLN A 206 30.39 -3.01 27.90
C GLN A 206 29.31 -2.61 28.91
N THR A 207 28.40 -1.73 28.49
CA THR A 207 27.26 -1.37 29.33
C THR A 207 26.48 -2.64 29.70
N PRO A 208 25.86 -2.72 30.89
CA PRO A 208 25.07 -3.90 31.28
C PRO A 208 24.00 -4.28 30.24
N GLN A 209 23.45 -3.29 29.53
CA GLN A 209 22.50 -3.48 28.42
C GLN A 209 23.16 -4.14 27.20
N GLN A 210 24.34 -3.68 26.77
CA GLN A 210 25.05 -4.27 25.64
C GLN A 210 25.48 -5.71 25.92
N ARG A 211 25.95 -5.99 27.15
CA ARG A 211 26.27 -7.37 27.59
C ARG A 211 25.05 -8.27 27.52
N LEU A 212 23.89 -7.75 27.95
CA LEU A 212 22.64 -8.51 27.93
C LEU A 212 22.19 -8.80 26.50
N VAL A 213 22.26 -7.83 25.58
CA VAL A 213 21.87 -8.05 24.18
C VAL A 213 22.76 -9.10 23.52
N GLN A 214 24.09 -9.02 23.69
CA GLN A 214 25.01 -10.02 23.15
C GLN A 214 24.75 -11.42 23.73
N ASN A 215 24.49 -11.51 25.03
CA ASN A 215 24.14 -12.77 25.67
C ASN A 215 22.84 -13.36 25.11
N ILE A 216 21.81 -12.53 24.93
CA ILE A 216 20.52 -12.96 24.34
C ILE A 216 20.72 -13.45 22.91
N THR A 217 21.47 -12.73 22.08
CA THR A 217 21.76 -13.15 20.70
C THR A 217 22.47 -14.51 20.65
N ALA A 218 23.46 -14.72 21.52
CA ALA A 218 24.16 -15.99 21.62
C ALA A 218 23.25 -17.14 22.09
N MET A 219 22.40 -16.89 23.10
CA MET A 219 21.45 -17.87 23.62
C MET A 219 20.31 -18.18 22.65
N ALA A 220 19.95 -17.23 21.79
CA ALA A 220 18.94 -17.38 20.74
C ALA A 220 19.46 -18.10 19.49
N GLU A 221 20.73 -18.55 19.48
CA GLU A 221 21.37 -19.27 18.37
C GLU A 221 21.19 -18.54 17.02
N ASN A 222 21.37 -17.21 17.01
CA ASN A 222 21.21 -16.35 15.83
C ASN A 222 19.80 -16.44 15.18
N GLY A 223 18.76 -16.59 16.00
CA GLY A 223 17.37 -16.58 15.56
C GLY A 223 16.81 -17.92 15.12
N SER A 224 17.36 -19.02 15.65
CA SER A 224 16.86 -20.38 15.37
C SER A 224 15.49 -20.64 16.02
N PHE A 225 14.68 -21.50 15.40
CA PHE A 225 13.35 -21.86 15.91
C PHE A 225 13.40 -22.50 17.31
N PRO A 226 12.64 -22.01 18.30
CA PRO A 226 12.59 -22.60 19.64
C PRO A 226 11.81 -23.93 19.66
N VAL A 227 12.50 -25.04 19.92
CA VAL A 227 11.93 -26.41 19.85
C VAL A 227 10.76 -26.64 20.83
N ASP A 228 10.77 -25.99 21.99
CA ASP A 228 9.72 -26.15 23.01
C ASP A 228 8.46 -25.30 22.73
N LEU A 229 8.50 -24.43 21.72
CA LEU A 229 7.40 -23.51 21.43
C LEU A 229 6.27 -24.20 20.67
N LYS A 230 5.07 -24.20 21.28
CA LYS A 230 3.85 -24.77 20.70
C LYS A 230 2.77 -23.75 20.38
N THR A 231 2.72 -22.66 21.13
CA THR A 231 1.61 -21.71 21.05
C THR A 231 2.14 -20.29 21.09
N VAL A 232 1.62 -19.45 20.18
CA VAL A 232 1.85 -18.01 20.16
C VAL A 232 0.54 -17.32 20.51
N GLU A 233 0.58 -16.50 21.56
CA GLU A 233 -0.55 -15.66 21.94
C GLU A 233 -0.67 -14.51 20.96
N PHE A 234 -1.85 -14.35 20.37
CA PHE A 234 -2.15 -13.32 19.39
C PHE A 234 -3.22 -12.40 19.93
N ASP A 235 -2.96 -11.09 19.85
CA ASP A 235 -3.89 -10.03 20.20
C ASP A 235 -3.90 -8.98 19.09
N PHE A 236 -5.01 -8.25 18.97
CA PHE A 236 -5.14 -7.20 17.97
C PHE A 236 -6.01 -6.04 18.48
N VAL A 237 -5.74 -4.87 17.91
CA VAL A 237 -6.58 -3.68 18.07
C VAL A 237 -6.95 -3.17 16.68
N VAL A 238 -8.24 -3.07 16.42
CA VAL A 238 -8.75 -2.55 15.15
C VAL A 238 -8.75 -1.02 15.21
N ALA A 239 -8.04 -0.38 14.28
CA ALA A 239 -8.01 1.07 14.16
C ALA A 239 -9.08 1.57 13.18
N SER A 240 -9.20 0.94 12.02
CA SER A 240 -10.24 1.26 11.04
C SER A 240 -10.55 0.09 10.11
N VAL A 241 -11.77 0.08 9.57
CA VAL A 241 -12.25 -0.89 8.58
C VAL A 241 -12.99 -0.14 7.48
N SER A 242 -12.70 -0.47 6.23
CA SER A 242 -13.30 0.11 5.03
C SER A 242 -13.57 -0.97 4.00
N TYR A 243 -14.76 -0.98 3.41
CA TYR A 243 -15.14 -1.96 2.41
C TYR A 243 -15.24 -1.31 1.02
N GLN A 244 -14.48 -1.86 0.06
CA GLN A 244 -14.47 -1.47 -1.34
C GLN A 244 -15.45 -2.35 -2.13
N HIS A 245 -16.65 -1.83 -2.37
CA HIS A 245 -17.74 -2.58 -3.02
C HIS A 245 -17.51 -2.83 -4.51
N ASP A 246 -16.66 -2.04 -5.18
CA ASP A 246 -16.30 -2.19 -6.60
C ASP A 246 -15.41 -3.41 -6.84
N ARG A 247 -14.58 -3.76 -5.86
CA ARG A 247 -13.64 -4.90 -5.91
C ARG A 247 -14.04 -6.07 -5.04
N GLY A 248 -15.00 -5.91 -4.13
CA GLY A 248 -15.34 -6.92 -3.13
C GLY A 248 -14.18 -7.17 -2.17
N MET A 249 -13.55 -6.10 -1.68
CA MET A 249 -12.38 -6.15 -0.82
C MET A 249 -12.63 -5.43 0.50
N LEU A 250 -12.21 -6.06 1.60
CA LEU A 250 -12.13 -5.43 2.93
C LEU A 250 -10.73 -4.88 3.14
N GLN A 251 -10.62 -3.61 3.50
CA GLN A 251 -9.39 -2.97 3.94
C GLN A 251 -9.47 -2.67 5.42
N SER A 252 -8.48 -3.18 6.16
CA SER A 252 -8.44 -3.09 7.61
C SER A 252 -7.10 -2.55 8.05
N ARG A 253 -7.13 -1.63 9.02
CA ARG A 253 -5.95 -1.10 9.69
C ARG A 253 -5.93 -1.63 11.11
N LEU A 254 -4.91 -2.40 11.45
CA LEU A 254 -4.80 -3.12 12.71
C LEU A 254 -3.47 -2.79 13.40
N ASN A 255 -3.47 -2.81 14.73
CA ASN A 255 -2.25 -3.00 15.51
C ASN A 255 -2.27 -4.44 16.00
N LEU A 256 -1.19 -5.17 15.78
CA LEU A 256 -1.09 -6.59 16.13
C LEU A 256 -0.05 -6.75 17.24
N ARG A 257 -0.32 -7.63 18.20
CA ARG A 257 0.66 -8.06 19.18
C ARG A 257 0.74 -9.58 19.17
N MET A 258 1.95 -10.11 19.17
CA MET A 258 2.19 -11.53 19.40
C MET A 258 3.09 -11.69 20.61
N ASN A 259 2.74 -12.61 21.51
CA ASN A 259 3.56 -12.97 22.65
C ASN A 259 3.86 -14.47 22.64
N TRP A 260 5.09 -14.82 22.97
CA TRP A 260 5.48 -16.20 23.19
C TRP A 260 6.53 -16.29 24.30
N LEU A 261 6.78 -17.52 24.75
CA LEU A 261 7.79 -17.82 25.75
C LEU A 261 8.95 -18.56 25.06
N ASP A 262 10.15 -18.03 25.16
CA ASP A 262 11.38 -18.73 24.76
C ASP A 262 12.24 -18.97 26.02
N SER A 263 12.35 -20.24 26.40
CA SER A 263 13.08 -20.69 27.58
C SER A 263 14.59 -20.49 27.47
N ARG A 264 15.13 -20.29 26.26
CA ARG A 264 16.56 -20.13 26.03
C ARG A 264 17.07 -18.74 26.43
N ILE A 265 16.23 -17.72 26.34
CA ILE A 265 16.63 -16.31 26.48
C ILE A 265 16.24 -15.70 27.84
N THR A 266 16.28 -16.51 28.89
CA THR A 266 16.05 -16.07 30.28
C THR A 266 17.32 -15.54 30.91
N TRP A 267 17.22 -14.48 31.73
CA TRP A 267 18.36 -13.98 32.52
C TRP A 267 17.93 -13.57 33.92
N GLU A 268 18.90 -13.55 34.84
CA GLU A 268 18.71 -12.99 36.17
C GLU A 268 18.98 -11.48 36.16
N PRO A 269 18.00 -10.62 36.54
CA PRO A 269 18.18 -9.17 36.50
C PRO A 269 19.41 -8.69 37.28
N LYS A 270 19.78 -9.38 38.35
CA LYS A 270 20.93 -9.03 39.21
C LYS A 270 22.25 -9.00 38.45
N ASP A 271 22.42 -9.85 37.44
CA ASP A 271 23.68 -10.01 36.71
C ASP A 271 23.91 -8.89 35.68
N PHE A 272 22.83 -8.21 35.27
CA PHE A 272 22.84 -7.19 34.22
C PHE A 272 22.35 -5.81 34.73
N GLY A 273 22.50 -5.52 36.02
CA GLY A 273 22.18 -4.20 36.58
C GLY A 273 20.70 -3.97 36.88
N ASN A 274 19.99 -5.02 37.32
CA ASN A 274 18.55 -5.04 37.64
C ASN A 274 17.62 -4.73 36.45
N ILE A 275 18.04 -5.12 35.24
CA ILE A 275 17.23 -4.97 34.03
C ILE A 275 16.19 -6.08 33.99
N ASN A 276 14.90 -5.72 34.10
CA ASN A 276 13.78 -6.68 34.06
C ASN A 276 13.20 -6.86 32.65
N ALA A 277 13.40 -5.88 31.76
CA ALA A 277 12.94 -5.94 30.38
C ALA A 277 13.82 -5.05 29.51
N ILE A 278 13.97 -5.44 28.25
CA ILE A 278 14.66 -4.68 27.23
C ILE A 278 13.76 -4.48 26.02
N GLN A 279 13.95 -3.36 25.33
CA GLN A 279 13.28 -3.03 24.09
C GLN A 279 14.32 -2.47 23.13
N HIS A 280 14.42 -3.06 21.95
CA HIS A 280 15.36 -2.73 20.89
C HIS A 280 14.74 -3.12 19.55
N ASP A 281 15.17 -2.45 18.49
CA ASP A 281 14.57 -2.61 17.16
C ASP A 281 15.28 -3.71 16.34
N GLU A 282 16.54 -4.01 16.66
CA GLU A 282 17.36 -5.03 16.00
C GLU A 282 17.72 -6.14 16.98
N TYR A 283 16.95 -7.23 17.00
CA TYR A 283 17.31 -8.46 17.72
C TYR A 283 17.45 -9.62 16.74
N GLU A 284 18.54 -10.38 16.85
CA GLU A 284 18.73 -11.64 16.11
C GLU A 284 18.07 -12.80 16.85
N ILE A 285 16.75 -12.70 17.06
CA ILE A 285 15.94 -13.76 17.68
C ILE A 285 14.94 -14.30 16.67
N TRP A 286 14.43 -15.50 16.94
CA TRP A 286 13.37 -16.07 16.11
C TRP A 286 12.09 -15.25 16.27
N LEU A 287 11.46 -14.90 15.14
CA LEU A 287 10.19 -14.20 15.10
C LEU A 287 9.13 -15.10 14.44
N PRO A 288 7.91 -15.18 14.99
CA PRO A 288 6.82 -15.92 14.36
C PRO A 288 6.41 -15.26 13.04
N HIS A 289 6.45 -16.03 11.95
CA HIS A 289 6.03 -15.57 10.64
C HIS A 289 4.49 -15.61 10.53
N LEU A 290 3.85 -14.46 10.74
CA LEU A 290 2.41 -14.29 10.63
C LEU A 290 1.99 -14.08 9.17
N LEU A 291 1.05 -14.91 8.70
CA LEU A 291 0.54 -14.95 7.34
C LEU A 291 -0.94 -14.58 7.32
N VAL A 292 -1.37 -13.87 6.28
CA VAL A 292 -2.79 -13.59 6.01
C VAL A 292 -3.25 -14.49 4.88
N VAL A 293 -4.01 -15.53 5.21
CA VAL A 293 -4.35 -16.63 4.29
C VAL A 293 -5.23 -16.14 3.14
N ASN A 294 -6.26 -15.35 3.45
CA ASN A 294 -7.18 -14.77 2.47
C ASN A 294 -6.75 -13.36 1.99
N GLY A 295 -5.47 -13.03 2.17
CA GLY A 295 -4.88 -11.73 1.81
C GLY A 295 -4.73 -11.52 0.30
N VAL A 296 -4.94 -10.27 -0.13
CA VAL A 296 -4.76 -9.84 -1.53
C VAL A 296 -3.35 -9.28 -1.74
N SER A 297 -2.68 -9.71 -2.81
CA SER A 297 -1.37 -9.15 -3.24
C SER A 297 -0.32 -9.14 -2.13
N ASN A 298 0.19 -7.96 -1.76
CA ASN A 298 1.26 -7.76 -0.76
C ASN A 298 0.81 -8.01 0.69
N SER A 299 -0.49 -8.08 0.99
CA SER A 299 -0.98 -8.30 2.36
C SER A 299 -0.77 -9.72 2.89
N LYS A 300 -0.11 -10.61 2.14
CA LYS A 300 0.07 -12.02 2.50
C LYS A 300 1.12 -12.25 3.59
N SER A 301 2.09 -11.35 3.76
CA SER A 301 3.17 -11.47 4.76
C SER A 301 3.37 -10.15 5.50
N LEU A 302 3.57 -10.23 6.82
CA LEU A 302 3.67 -9.09 7.73
C LEU A 302 5.12 -8.76 8.14
N LEU A 303 6.10 -9.50 7.63
CA LEU A 303 7.52 -9.37 8.01
C LEU A 303 8.18 -8.03 7.59
N GLN A 304 7.56 -7.30 6.65
CA GLN A 304 8.10 -6.03 6.15
C GLN A 304 7.60 -4.81 6.93
N GLU A 305 6.66 -5.01 7.86
CA GLU A 305 6.08 -3.92 8.64
C GLU A 305 6.98 -3.55 9.82
N GLU A 306 6.97 -2.26 10.18
CA GLU A 306 7.68 -1.76 11.37
C GLU A 306 7.15 -2.46 12.63
N HIS A 307 8.08 -3.01 13.41
CA HIS A 307 7.76 -3.74 14.62
C HIS A 307 8.69 -3.37 15.76
N LYS A 308 8.18 -3.48 16.99
CA LYS A 308 8.95 -3.30 18.21
C LYS A 308 8.95 -4.58 19.00
N ILE A 309 10.14 -5.00 19.41
CA ILE A 309 10.31 -6.23 20.18
C ILE A 309 10.62 -5.85 21.63
N LYS A 310 9.94 -6.52 22.55
CA LYS A 310 10.15 -6.38 23.98
C LYS A 310 10.39 -7.74 24.59
N ILE A 311 11.54 -7.90 25.24
CA ILE A 311 11.93 -9.14 25.89
C ILE A 311 11.95 -8.91 27.40
N ARG A 312 11.34 -9.81 28.17
CA ARG A 312 11.36 -9.79 29.64
C ARG A 312 12.32 -10.85 30.18
N HIS A 313 12.83 -10.62 31.39
CA HIS A 313 13.81 -11.49 32.04
C HIS A 313 13.37 -12.96 32.19
N ASN A 314 12.06 -13.19 32.26
CA ASN A 314 11.45 -14.51 32.34
C ASN A 314 11.36 -15.26 30.99
N GLY A 315 11.97 -14.73 29.92
CA GLY A 315 11.93 -15.33 28.57
C GLY A 315 10.67 -15.01 27.78
N GLN A 316 9.78 -14.15 28.30
CA GLN A 316 8.60 -13.71 27.56
C GLN A 316 8.99 -12.66 26.52
N VAL A 317 8.71 -12.97 25.25
CA VAL A 317 8.92 -12.05 24.13
C VAL A 317 7.56 -11.56 23.65
N GLY A 318 7.46 -10.25 23.45
CA GLY A 318 6.32 -9.61 22.81
C GLY A 318 6.79 -8.82 21.61
N VAL A 319 6.17 -9.02 20.45
CA VAL A 319 6.35 -8.20 19.25
C VAL A 319 5.07 -7.43 18.98
N GLU A 320 5.20 -6.13 18.71
CA GLU A 320 4.10 -5.24 18.38
C GLU A 320 4.30 -4.67 16.98
N PHE A 321 3.32 -4.92 16.11
CA PHE A 321 3.23 -4.32 14.79
C PHE A 321 2.23 -3.18 14.84
N TYR A 322 2.67 -1.99 14.46
CA TYR A 322 1.81 -0.82 14.44
C TYR A 322 1.34 -0.52 13.03
N ASN A 323 0.10 -0.06 12.90
CA ASN A 323 -0.38 0.52 11.66
C ASN A 323 -0.36 -0.44 10.45
N VAL A 324 -0.66 -1.71 10.68
CA VAL A 324 -0.67 -2.75 9.65
C VAL A 324 -1.87 -2.57 8.74
N PHE A 325 -1.63 -2.51 7.43
CA PHE A 325 -2.67 -2.42 6.40
C PHE A 325 -2.91 -3.77 5.73
N ILE A 326 -4.08 -4.35 5.95
CA ILE A 326 -4.46 -5.65 5.40
C ILE A 326 -5.63 -5.48 4.44
N SER A 327 -5.50 -6.05 3.25
CA SER A 327 -6.60 -6.18 2.28
C SER A 327 -6.97 -7.64 2.11
N THR A 328 -8.24 -8.00 2.34
CA THR A 328 -8.78 -9.36 2.13
C THR A 328 -9.95 -9.36 1.16
N TRP A 329 -10.18 -10.51 0.52
CA TRP A 329 -11.36 -10.70 -0.33
C TRP A 329 -12.60 -10.90 0.54
N CYS A 330 -13.69 -10.17 0.22
CA CYS A 330 -14.99 -10.34 0.85
C CYS A 330 -16.09 -10.11 -0.20
N PRO A 331 -16.48 -11.13 -0.96
CA PRO A 331 -17.57 -11.00 -1.93
C PRO A 331 -18.93 -10.90 -1.21
N ASN A 332 -19.88 -10.15 -1.80
CA ASN A 332 -21.28 -10.12 -1.34
C ASN A 332 -22.11 -11.18 -2.09
N PRO A 333 -22.50 -12.31 -1.47
CA PRO A 333 -23.26 -13.35 -2.13
C PRO A 333 -24.78 -13.06 -2.22
N TYR A 334 -25.29 -12.07 -1.47
CA TYR A 334 -26.73 -11.85 -1.31
C TYR A 334 -27.35 -10.89 -2.33
N GLU A 335 -26.53 -10.16 -3.09
CA GLU A 335 -26.99 -9.24 -4.16
C GLU A 335 -28.11 -8.27 -3.71
N ASN A 336 -28.02 -7.79 -2.47
CA ASN A 336 -29.11 -7.10 -1.76
C ASN A 336 -28.92 -5.57 -1.64
N TRP A 337 -28.22 -4.94 -2.58
CA TRP A 337 -28.01 -3.49 -2.57
C TRP A 337 -29.34 -2.73 -2.61
N PRO A 338 -29.53 -1.68 -1.78
CA PRO A 338 -28.55 -1.02 -0.91
C PRO A 338 -28.55 -1.51 0.56
N ASN A 339 -29.34 -2.52 0.92
CA ASN A 339 -29.45 -3.02 2.30
C ASN A 339 -28.46 -4.16 2.55
N GLU A 340 -27.19 -3.87 2.29
CA GLU A 340 -26.13 -4.87 2.39
C GLU A 340 -25.70 -5.08 3.85
N GLU A 341 -25.68 -6.35 4.26
CA GLU A 341 -25.11 -6.83 5.52
C GLU A 341 -24.11 -7.92 5.18
N LEU A 342 -22.84 -7.68 5.45
CA LEU A 342 -21.73 -8.54 5.06
C LEU A 342 -20.99 -9.02 6.30
N THR A 343 -20.54 -10.27 6.26
CA THR A 343 -19.61 -10.83 7.24
C THR A 343 -18.32 -11.12 6.50
N CYS A 344 -17.33 -10.26 6.72
CA CYS A 344 -16.02 -10.35 6.07
C CYS A 344 -14.98 -10.85 7.07
N ASP A 345 -14.08 -11.72 6.66
CA ASP A 345 -13.08 -12.31 7.53
C ASP A 345 -11.64 -11.90 7.15
N ILE A 346 -10.76 -11.93 8.14
CA ILE A 346 -9.31 -11.94 7.97
C ILE A 346 -8.79 -13.18 8.65
N VAL A 347 -8.17 -14.08 7.88
CA VAL A 347 -7.67 -15.35 8.40
C VAL A 347 -6.17 -15.22 8.64
N PHE A 348 -5.78 -15.26 9.90
CA PHE A 348 -4.38 -15.28 10.34
C PHE A 348 -3.92 -16.71 10.60
N GLY A 349 -2.77 -17.04 10.04
CA GLY A 349 -2.07 -18.30 10.27
C GLY A 349 -0.59 -18.09 10.53
N LEU A 350 0.06 -19.05 11.15
CA LEU A 350 1.51 -19.08 11.29
C LEU A 350 2.13 -20.01 10.25
N ASP A 351 3.33 -19.65 9.79
CA ASP A 351 4.21 -20.62 9.15
C ASP A 351 4.62 -21.66 10.20
N GLN A 352 4.43 -22.95 9.90
CA GLN A 352 4.44 -23.99 10.93
C GLN A 352 5.84 -24.36 11.43
N GLY A 353 6.89 -23.76 10.87
CA GLY A 353 8.29 -24.07 11.20
C GLY A 353 8.67 -25.51 10.84
N PRO A 354 9.88 -25.95 11.22
CA PRO A 354 10.37 -27.31 10.90
C PRO A 354 9.66 -28.44 11.66
N LEU A 355 8.90 -28.12 12.71
CA LEU A 355 8.27 -29.10 13.61
C LEU A 355 6.74 -29.22 13.42
N GLU A 356 6.15 -28.44 12.52
CA GLU A 356 4.73 -28.49 12.10
C GLU A 356 3.67 -28.38 13.23
N SER A 357 4.03 -27.91 14.42
CA SER A 357 3.17 -27.96 15.62
C SER A 357 2.77 -26.61 16.22
N LEU A 358 3.00 -25.50 15.51
CA LEU A 358 2.79 -24.16 16.04
C LEU A 358 1.34 -23.67 15.80
N THR A 359 0.66 -23.25 16.87
CA THR A 359 -0.73 -22.76 16.82
C THR A 359 -0.88 -21.33 17.35
N LEU A 360 -1.84 -20.58 16.80
CA LEU A 360 -2.24 -19.27 17.33
C LEU A 360 -3.30 -19.41 18.41
N SER A 361 -3.13 -18.71 19.54
CA SER A 361 -4.15 -18.64 20.59
C SER A 361 -4.60 -17.20 20.83
N TYR A 362 -5.90 -16.96 20.82
CA TYR A 362 -6.50 -15.67 21.16
C TYR A 362 -7.26 -15.75 22.48
N ASN A 363 -6.89 -14.93 23.47
CA ASN A 363 -7.46 -14.97 24.81
C ASN A 363 -8.51 -13.86 25.08
N GLY A 364 -8.77 -12.96 24.12
CA GLY A 364 -9.87 -11.99 24.21
C GLY A 364 -9.74 -10.91 25.28
N THR A 365 -8.52 -10.62 25.74
CA THR A 365 -8.32 -9.78 26.94
C THR A 365 -8.40 -8.27 26.70
N TRP A 366 -8.43 -7.81 25.44
CA TRP A 366 -8.29 -6.38 25.13
C TRP A 366 -9.57 -5.72 24.63
N SER A 367 -9.83 -4.54 25.17
CA SER A 367 -10.90 -3.65 24.71
C SER A 367 -10.51 -2.99 23.40
N HIS A 368 -11.34 -3.16 22.38
CA HIS A 368 -11.25 -2.35 21.17
C HIS A 368 -11.75 -0.93 21.43
N PRO A 369 -11.09 0.12 20.90
CA PRO A 369 -11.64 1.48 20.96
C PRO A 369 -13.00 1.52 20.26
N VAL A 370 -13.81 2.53 20.55
CA VAL A 370 -15.04 2.76 19.77
C VAL A 370 -14.64 3.12 18.35
N ILE A 371 -14.80 2.17 17.43
CA ILE A 371 -14.45 2.36 16.02
C ILE A 371 -15.59 3.12 15.37
N ASN A 372 -15.44 4.45 15.28
CA ASN A 372 -16.27 5.24 14.40
C ASN A 372 -15.78 4.98 12.98
N SER A 373 -16.52 4.17 12.22
CA SER A 373 -16.25 4.01 10.80
C SER A 373 -16.46 5.35 10.11
N LEU A 374 -15.38 5.95 9.58
CA LEU A 374 -15.41 7.18 8.80
C LEU A 374 -16.02 6.99 7.39
N SER A 375 -16.64 5.83 7.13
CA SER A 375 -17.01 5.33 5.80
C SER A 375 -18.53 5.18 5.63
N GLU A 376 -18.97 4.79 4.42
CA GLU A 376 -20.37 4.48 4.08
C GLU A 376 -20.96 3.28 4.87
N TRP A 377 -20.11 2.56 5.61
CA TRP A 377 -20.41 1.32 6.31
C TRP A 377 -20.35 1.50 7.81
N SER A 378 -21.20 0.78 8.53
CA SER A 378 -21.20 0.70 9.99
C SER A 378 -20.70 -0.66 10.44
N LEU A 379 -19.71 -0.68 11.33
CA LEU A 379 -19.27 -1.90 11.99
C LEU A 379 -20.29 -2.25 13.08
N ARG A 380 -20.85 -3.47 13.04
CA ARG A 380 -21.83 -3.96 14.01
C ARG A 380 -21.15 -4.76 15.10
N GLU A 381 -20.32 -5.70 14.71
CA GLU A 381 -19.71 -6.66 15.61
C GLU A 381 -18.37 -7.13 15.04
N ILE A 382 -17.45 -7.47 15.94
CA ILE A 382 -16.21 -8.19 15.64
C ILE A 382 -16.31 -9.52 16.37
N ARG A 383 -16.13 -10.63 15.65
CA ARG A 383 -16.07 -11.98 16.22
C ARG A 383 -14.73 -12.60 15.90
N VAL A 384 -14.23 -13.42 16.82
CA VAL A 384 -13.01 -14.19 16.62
C VAL A 384 -13.37 -15.66 16.69
N THR A 385 -13.11 -16.37 15.62
CA THR A 385 -13.44 -17.79 15.47
C THR A 385 -12.17 -18.56 15.13
N PRO A 386 -11.84 -19.64 15.85
CA PRO A 386 -10.77 -20.53 15.42
C PRO A 386 -11.23 -21.27 14.15
N VAL A 387 -10.33 -21.44 13.20
CA VAL A 387 -10.58 -22.24 12.00
C VAL A 387 -10.55 -23.71 12.38
N ALA A 388 -11.64 -24.43 12.06
CA ALA A 388 -11.81 -25.85 12.31
C ALA A 388 -12.12 -26.60 11.01
N GLY A 389 -11.53 -27.79 10.84
CA GLY A 389 -11.62 -28.58 9.61
C GLY A 389 -10.74 -28.05 8.46
N GLY A 390 -9.67 -27.32 8.79
CA GLY A 390 -8.70 -26.79 7.84
C GLY A 390 -7.85 -27.89 7.17
N ALA A 391 -7.06 -27.50 6.18
CA ALA A 391 -6.16 -28.43 5.50
C ALA A 391 -5.03 -28.90 6.44
N ASN A 392 -4.49 -30.09 6.16
CA ASN A 392 -3.35 -30.63 6.91
C ASN A 392 -2.01 -30.00 6.52
N MET A 393 -1.95 -29.24 5.41
CA MET A 393 -0.74 -28.57 4.92
C MET A 393 -1.03 -27.11 4.58
N ARG A 394 -0.11 -26.22 4.91
CA ARG A 394 -0.23 -24.77 4.69
C ARG A 394 -0.23 -24.38 3.22
N TYR A 395 0.52 -25.14 2.42
CA TYR A 395 0.69 -24.90 1.00
C TYR A 395 0.29 -26.12 0.20
N THR A 396 -0.48 -25.89 -0.85
CA THR A 396 -0.72 -26.91 -1.89
C THR A 396 0.54 -27.17 -2.71
N ASP A 397 0.54 -28.24 -3.50
CA ASP A 397 1.58 -28.55 -4.50
C ASP A 397 1.87 -27.38 -5.46
N LYS A 398 0.89 -26.48 -5.65
CA LYS A 398 1.01 -25.28 -6.49
C LYS A 398 1.42 -24.02 -5.72
N GLN A 399 1.93 -24.17 -4.49
CA GLN A 399 2.32 -23.09 -3.57
C GLN A 399 1.19 -22.09 -3.25
N ILE A 400 -0.06 -22.54 -3.32
CA ILE A 400 -1.22 -21.74 -2.90
C ILE A 400 -1.39 -21.91 -1.39
N LEU A 401 -1.46 -20.78 -0.68
CA LEU A 401 -1.67 -20.68 0.76
C LEU A 401 -3.09 -21.13 1.13
N GLN A 402 -3.21 -21.96 2.17
CA GLN A 402 -4.47 -22.51 2.67
C GLN A 402 -4.61 -22.31 4.17
N ALA A 403 -5.87 -22.26 4.62
CA ALA A 403 -6.21 -22.20 6.03
C ALA A 403 -6.07 -23.60 6.64
N MET A 404 -5.55 -23.66 7.86
CA MET A 404 -5.27 -24.88 8.59
C MET A 404 -6.03 -24.90 9.93
N ASP A 405 -6.12 -26.07 10.53
CA ASP A 405 -6.59 -26.21 11.90
C ASP A 405 -5.68 -25.44 12.86
N GLY A 406 -6.28 -24.58 13.70
CA GLY A 406 -5.54 -23.74 14.64
C GLY A 406 -5.21 -22.33 14.12
N ASP A 407 -5.64 -21.98 12.91
CA ASP A 407 -5.67 -20.59 12.45
C ASP A 407 -6.77 -19.79 13.16
N VAL A 408 -6.62 -18.46 13.15
CA VAL A 408 -7.58 -17.53 13.78
C VAL A 408 -8.25 -16.69 12.70
N ALA A 409 -9.57 -16.79 12.59
CA ALA A 409 -10.38 -15.95 11.73
C ALA A 409 -10.97 -14.77 12.52
N LEU A 410 -10.74 -13.57 12.02
CA LEU A 410 -11.29 -12.34 12.53
C LEU A 410 -12.45 -11.89 11.65
N GLU A 411 -13.68 -12.08 12.12
CA GLU A 411 -14.91 -11.78 11.40
C GLU A 411 -15.43 -10.38 11.75
N PHE A 412 -15.69 -9.59 10.72
CA PHE A 412 -16.26 -8.26 10.80
C PHE A 412 -17.68 -8.28 10.21
N ALA A 413 -18.67 -8.08 11.07
CA ALA A 413 -20.04 -7.85 10.63
C ALA A 413 -20.23 -6.36 10.30
N ILE A 414 -20.34 -6.04 9.01
CA ILE A 414 -20.51 -4.68 8.51
C ILE A 414 -21.89 -4.51 7.84
N ALA A 415 -22.50 -3.35 8.03
CA ALA A 415 -23.80 -3.02 7.46
C ALA A 415 -23.78 -1.63 6.81
N ARG A 416 -24.30 -1.52 5.59
CA ARG A 416 -24.44 -0.23 4.89
C ARG A 416 -25.67 0.52 5.42
N ASN A 417 -25.62 1.85 5.43
CA ASN A 417 -26.83 2.65 5.66
C ASN A 417 -27.76 2.64 4.43
N GLY A 418 -28.42 1.52 4.16
CA GLY A 418 -29.30 1.35 3.01
C GLY A 418 -30.51 2.29 2.98
N ARG A 419 -30.95 2.82 4.14
CA ARG A 419 -32.06 3.79 4.24
C ARG A 419 -31.73 5.10 3.53
N PHE A 420 -30.51 5.59 3.71
CA PHE A 420 -30.04 6.82 3.05
C PHE A 420 -30.11 6.68 1.53
N TYR A 421 -29.49 5.63 0.98
CA TYR A 421 -29.44 5.42 -0.47
C TYR A 421 -30.83 5.14 -1.06
N ARG A 422 -31.67 4.38 -0.36
CA ARG A 422 -33.06 4.15 -0.79
C ARG A 422 -33.80 5.46 -0.97
N ASN A 423 -33.75 6.35 0.02
CA ASN A 423 -34.46 7.64 -0.05
C ASN A 423 -33.89 8.55 -1.16
N VAL A 424 -32.56 8.61 -1.30
CA VAL A 424 -31.91 9.47 -2.30
C VAL A 424 -32.22 9.01 -3.73
N PHE A 425 -32.20 7.70 -3.99
CA PHE A 425 -32.40 7.17 -5.34
C PHE A 425 -33.85 6.87 -5.71
N SER A 426 -34.76 6.67 -4.74
CA SER A 426 -36.18 6.47 -5.05
C SER A 426 -36.92 7.78 -5.34
N MET A 427 -36.59 8.87 -4.65
CA MET A 427 -37.32 10.15 -4.75
C MET A 427 -37.33 10.72 -6.18
N PRO A 428 -36.20 10.74 -6.94
CA PRO A 428 -36.23 11.20 -8.33
C PRO A 428 -37.07 10.31 -9.24
N ILE A 429 -37.14 9.00 -8.98
CA ILE A 429 -37.97 8.07 -9.75
C ILE A 429 -39.44 8.39 -9.51
N LEU A 430 -39.86 8.52 -8.24
CA LEU A 430 -41.24 8.85 -7.89
C LEU A 430 -41.67 10.21 -8.46
N ALA A 431 -40.84 11.24 -8.30
CA ALA A 431 -41.09 12.55 -8.88
C ALA A 431 -41.22 12.48 -10.41
N SER A 432 -40.34 11.74 -11.07
CA SER A 432 -40.37 11.54 -12.52
C SER A 432 -41.64 10.82 -12.97
N GLN A 433 -42.11 9.80 -12.24
CA GLN A 433 -43.38 9.14 -12.53
C GLN A 433 -44.57 10.10 -12.44
N ILE A 434 -44.62 10.92 -11.39
CA ILE A 434 -45.67 11.96 -11.23
C ILE A 434 -45.64 12.93 -12.42
N LEU A 435 -44.46 13.39 -12.84
CA LEU A 435 -44.32 14.30 -13.98
C LEU A 435 -44.69 13.63 -15.32
N ILE A 436 -44.39 12.35 -15.50
CA ILE A 436 -44.83 11.58 -16.68
C ILE A 436 -46.35 11.47 -16.69
N ILE A 437 -46.99 11.15 -15.57
CA ILE A 437 -48.45 11.09 -15.44
C ILE A 437 -49.07 12.47 -15.73
N LEU A 438 -48.51 13.54 -15.15
CA LEU A 438 -48.95 14.92 -15.40
C LEU A 438 -48.79 15.33 -16.87
N SER A 439 -47.82 14.78 -17.59
CA SER A 439 -47.60 15.08 -19.01
C SER A 439 -48.81 14.71 -19.88
N PHE A 440 -49.62 13.73 -19.49
CA PHE A 440 -50.85 13.35 -20.22
C PHE A 440 -51.98 14.37 -20.08
N LEU A 441 -51.93 15.22 -19.04
CA LEU A 441 -52.87 16.33 -18.84
C LEU A 441 -52.46 17.59 -19.63
N LEU A 442 -51.19 17.66 -20.06
CA LEU A 442 -50.65 18.77 -20.83
C LEU A 442 -50.82 18.55 -22.34
N ARG A 443 -50.93 19.65 -23.09
CA ARG A 443 -51.06 19.66 -24.55
C ARG A 443 -49.99 20.54 -25.21
N GLY A 444 -49.71 20.27 -26.48
CA GLY A 444 -48.76 21.01 -27.29
C GLY A 444 -47.31 20.85 -26.84
N TYR A 445 -46.46 21.85 -27.15
CA TYR A 445 -45.01 21.76 -26.93
C TYR A 445 -44.60 21.58 -25.46
N ARG A 446 -45.42 22.08 -24.52
CA ARG A 446 -45.15 22.00 -23.07
C ARG A 446 -45.09 20.55 -22.57
N ARG A 447 -45.86 19.64 -23.18
CA ARG A 447 -45.82 18.20 -22.89
C ARG A 447 -44.48 17.59 -23.30
N GLY A 448 -44.04 17.84 -24.52
CA GLY A 448 -42.74 17.35 -25.02
C GLY A 448 -41.57 17.87 -24.19
N ALA A 449 -41.57 19.15 -23.84
CA ALA A 449 -40.55 19.75 -22.99
C ALA A 449 -40.48 19.08 -21.61
N LEU A 450 -41.63 18.84 -20.96
CA LEU A 450 -41.67 18.17 -19.65
C LEU A 450 -41.09 16.74 -19.71
N ILE A 451 -41.46 15.96 -20.72
CA ILE A 451 -40.96 14.59 -20.90
C ILE A 451 -39.45 14.58 -21.14
N LEU A 452 -38.92 15.53 -21.93
CA LEU A 452 -37.48 15.68 -22.15
C LEU A 452 -36.73 16.02 -20.85
N VAL A 453 -37.28 16.90 -20.01
CA VAL A 453 -36.69 17.21 -18.70
C VAL A 453 -36.65 15.95 -17.82
N VAL A 454 -37.74 15.18 -17.78
CA VAL A 454 -37.79 13.91 -17.02
C VAL A 454 -36.74 12.92 -17.54
N MET A 455 -36.62 12.77 -18.86
CA MET A 455 -35.59 11.93 -19.48
C MET A 455 -34.17 12.32 -19.03
N VAL A 456 -33.86 13.62 -19.02
CA VAL A 456 -32.56 14.11 -18.56
C VAL A 456 -32.34 13.82 -17.07
N VAL A 457 -33.33 14.06 -16.22
CA VAL A 457 -33.23 13.76 -14.78
C VAL A 457 -33.00 12.26 -14.53
N LEU A 458 -33.69 11.39 -15.26
CA LEU A 458 -33.52 9.94 -15.15
C LEU A 458 -32.15 9.48 -15.66
N MET A 459 -31.64 10.05 -16.77
CA MET A 459 -30.29 9.75 -17.28
C MET A 459 -29.21 10.19 -16.30
N LEU A 460 -29.33 11.39 -15.72
CA LEU A 460 -28.41 11.89 -14.69
C LEU A 460 -28.45 11.02 -13.43
N GLY A 461 -29.65 10.63 -12.99
CA GLY A 461 -29.83 9.72 -11.85
C GLY A 461 -29.20 8.35 -12.09
N LEU A 462 -29.35 7.79 -13.30
CA LEU A 462 -28.72 6.52 -13.66
C LEU A 462 -27.18 6.63 -13.70
N MET A 463 -26.64 7.70 -14.27
CA MET A 463 -25.18 7.96 -14.26
C MET A 463 -24.64 8.15 -12.84
N PHE A 464 -25.41 8.78 -11.95
CA PHE A 464 -25.01 8.92 -10.55
C PHE A 464 -25.07 7.58 -9.80
N LEU A 465 -26.07 6.74 -10.13
CA LEU A 465 -26.25 5.41 -9.53
C LEU A 465 -25.08 4.47 -9.85
N THR A 466 -24.52 4.50 -11.07
CA THR A 466 -23.39 3.61 -11.46
C THR A 466 -22.12 3.84 -10.66
N LYS A 467 -21.99 4.98 -9.97
CA LYS A 467 -20.86 5.26 -9.08
C LYS A 467 -20.96 4.50 -7.75
N HIS A 468 -22.16 4.24 -7.26
CA HIS A 468 -22.40 3.67 -5.91
C HIS A 468 -22.96 2.25 -5.96
N ALA A 469 -23.55 1.84 -7.08
CA ALA A 469 -24.06 0.50 -7.29
C ALA A 469 -22.91 -0.50 -7.52
N PRO A 470 -23.08 -1.77 -7.12
CA PRO A 470 -22.17 -2.84 -7.46
C PRO A 470 -22.11 -3.07 -8.98
N THR A 471 -20.96 -3.50 -9.48
CA THR A 471 -20.70 -3.73 -10.91
C THR A 471 -20.93 -5.17 -11.35
N PHE A 472 -20.99 -6.12 -10.41
CA PHE A 472 -21.06 -7.56 -10.70
C PHE A 472 -22.49 -8.08 -10.94
N TYR A 473 -23.52 -7.32 -10.56
CA TYR A 473 -24.93 -7.62 -10.84
C TYR A 473 -25.73 -6.32 -11.05
N ILE A 474 -26.99 -6.43 -11.47
CA ILE A 474 -27.87 -5.27 -11.73
C ILE A 474 -28.88 -5.12 -10.57
N PRO A 475 -28.79 -4.08 -9.73
CA PRO A 475 -29.71 -3.89 -8.62
C PRO A 475 -31.15 -3.56 -9.07
N PRO A 476 -32.18 -3.89 -8.26
CA PRO A 476 -33.59 -3.59 -8.58
C PRO A 476 -33.89 -2.10 -8.85
N ILE A 477 -33.25 -1.20 -8.09
CA ILE A 477 -33.41 0.26 -8.27
C ILE A 477 -32.88 0.70 -9.65
N MET A 478 -31.79 0.10 -10.14
CA MET A 478 -31.25 0.37 -11.47
C MET A 478 -32.23 -0.09 -12.56
N LEU A 479 -32.86 -1.25 -12.38
CA LEU A 479 -33.93 -1.72 -13.26
C LEU A 479 -35.11 -0.73 -13.25
N ALA A 480 -35.49 -0.18 -12.09
CA ALA A 480 -36.56 0.81 -12.01
C ALA A 480 -36.25 2.06 -12.85
N TYR A 481 -35.03 2.62 -12.73
CA TYR A 481 -34.59 3.71 -13.60
C TYR A 481 -34.68 3.35 -15.09
N GLN A 482 -34.21 2.16 -15.49
CA GLN A 482 -34.26 1.70 -16.88
C GLN A 482 -35.71 1.57 -17.39
N HIS A 483 -36.61 0.98 -16.61
CA HIS A 483 -38.01 0.81 -16.99
C HIS A 483 -38.74 2.15 -17.12
N ILE A 484 -38.55 3.08 -16.17
CA ILE A 484 -39.16 4.41 -16.26
C ILE A 484 -38.56 5.22 -17.40
N LEU A 485 -37.26 5.10 -17.69
CA LEU A 485 -36.64 5.75 -18.84
C LEU A 485 -37.22 5.20 -20.17
N ARG A 486 -37.35 3.88 -20.32
CA ARG A 486 -38.03 3.26 -21.48
C ARG A 486 -39.49 3.68 -21.61
N THR A 487 -40.15 3.89 -20.48
CA THR A 487 -41.55 4.38 -20.43
C THR A 487 -41.62 5.83 -20.90
N ALA A 488 -40.67 6.68 -20.47
CA ALA A 488 -40.59 8.07 -20.87
C ALA A 488 -40.22 8.25 -22.35
N THR A 489 -39.32 7.42 -22.91
CA THR A 489 -39.04 7.42 -24.36
C THR A 489 -40.28 7.04 -25.16
N PHE A 490 -41.01 6.00 -24.73
CA PHE A 490 -42.28 5.63 -25.35
C PHE A 490 -43.29 6.78 -25.29
N CYS A 491 -43.42 7.47 -24.14
CA CYS A 491 -44.30 8.62 -24.00
C CYS A 491 -43.91 9.79 -24.91
N TYR A 492 -42.61 9.99 -25.16
CA TYR A 492 -42.12 11.01 -26.08
C TYR A 492 -42.45 10.68 -27.54
N ILE A 493 -42.24 9.42 -27.96
CA ILE A 493 -42.63 8.94 -29.29
C ILE A 493 -44.16 9.08 -29.47
N LEU A 494 -44.93 8.65 -28.47
CA LEU A 494 -46.38 8.83 -28.44
C LEU A 494 -46.76 10.31 -28.60
N HIS A 495 -46.09 11.22 -27.91
CA HIS A 495 -46.32 12.66 -28.06
C HIS A 495 -46.09 13.15 -29.49
N ILE A 496 -45.01 12.71 -30.15
CA ILE A 496 -44.76 13.03 -31.56
C ILE A 496 -45.89 12.51 -32.45
N CYS A 497 -46.32 11.25 -32.26
CA CYS A 497 -47.42 10.66 -33.01
C CYS A 497 -48.74 11.41 -32.82
N LEU A 498 -49.06 11.81 -31.57
CA LEU A 498 -50.25 12.58 -31.25
C LEU A 498 -50.20 13.98 -31.87
N MET A 499 -49.06 14.68 -31.78
CA MET A 499 -48.86 15.98 -32.42
C MET A 499 -48.99 15.89 -33.95
N TRP A 500 -48.45 14.83 -34.55
CA TRP A 500 -48.59 14.57 -35.99
C TRP A 500 -50.05 14.33 -36.39
N LEU A 501 -50.80 13.53 -35.62
CA LEU A 501 -52.23 13.31 -35.84
C LEU A 501 -53.09 14.57 -35.66
N GLU A 502 -52.73 15.46 -34.73
CA GLU A 502 -53.47 16.70 -34.46
C GLU A 502 -53.22 17.79 -35.51
N LEU A 503 -51.95 17.96 -35.93
CA LEU A 503 -51.52 19.02 -36.86
C LEU A 503 -51.60 18.60 -38.34
N TYR A 504 -51.31 17.33 -38.64
CA TYR A 504 -51.24 16.79 -40.00
C TYR A 504 -52.10 15.52 -40.12
N PRO A 505 -53.43 15.61 -39.89
CA PRO A 505 -54.30 14.44 -39.97
C PRO A 505 -54.25 13.81 -41.37
N PRO A 506 -54.16 12.48 -41.48
CA PRO A 506 -54.22 11.79 -42.77
C PRO A 506 -55.49 12.15 -43.54
N LYS A 507 -55.36 12.38 -44.86
CA LYS A 507 -56.50 12.66 -45.73
C LYS A 507 -57.47 11.47 -45.86
N CYS A 508 -56.97 10.26 -45.65
CA CYS A 508 -57.79 9.04 -45.66
C CYS A 508 -58.65 8.98 -44.40
N LYS A 509 -59.92 8.56 -44.55
CA LYS A 509 -60.77 8.25 -43.39
C LYS A 509 -60.22 7.01 -42.67
N PRO A 510 -60.31 6.93 -41.33
CA PRO A 510 -59.93 5.73 -40.60
C PRO A 510 -60.79 4.54 -41.03
N TYR A 511 -60.23 3.34 -40.91
CA TYR A 511 -60.95 2.10 -41.20
C TYR A 511 -62.19 1.95 -40.31
N GLY A 512 -63.25 1.33 -40.84
CA GLY A 512 -64.55 1.24 -40.15
C GLY A 512 -64.50 0.62 -38.75
N TRP A 513 -63.58 -0.32 -38.51
CA TRP A 513 -63.38 -0.90 -37.17
C TRP A 513 -62.84 0.12 -36.15
N VAL A 514 -61.99 1.05 -36.58
CA VAL A 514 -61.44 2.13 -35.73
C VAL A 514 -62.54 3.09 -35.35
N THR A 515 -63.37 3.50 -36.30
CA THR A 515 -64.51 4.40 -36.05
C THR A 515 -65.54 3.74 -35.12
N SER A 516 -65.78 2.44 -35.28
CA SER A 516 -66.66 1.68 -34.38
C SER A 516 -66.09 1.61 -32.96
N ALA A 517 -64.77 1.39 -32.81
CA ALA A 517 -64.10 1.37 -31.52
C ALA A 517 -64.13 2.74 -30.81
N ILE A 518 -63.91 3.85 -31.52
CA ILE A 518 -63.95 5.22 -30.95
C ILE A 518 -65.34 5.54 -30.39
N ASN A 519 -66.40 5.07 -31.06
CA ASN A 519 -67.79 5.36 -30.70
C ASN A 519 -68.38 4.34 -29.70
N PHE A 520 -67.58 3.37 -29.25
CA PHE A 520 -68.01 2.38 -28.28
C PHE A 520 -68.14 3.03 -26.89
N SER A 521 -69.38 3.26 -26.47
CA SER A 521 -69.71 3.99 -25.23
C SER A 521 -69.09 3.39 -23.95
N PRO A 522 -69.02 2.05 -23.77
CA PRO A 522 -68.34 1.47 -22.61
C PRO A 522 -66.83 1.77 -22.57
N LEU A 523 -66.15 1.79 -23.72
CA LEU A 523 -64.72 2.16 -23.78
C LEU A 523 -64.52 3.64 -23.41
N ARG A 524 -65.39 4.53 -23.90
CA ARG A 524 -65.35 5.95 -23.53
C ARG A 524 -65.58 6.16 -22.03
N LEU A 525 -66.51 5.41 -21.43
CA LEU A 525 -66.78 5.45 -20.00
C LEU A 525 -65.57 4.98 -19.18
N VAL A 526 -64.95 3.85 -19.55
CA VAL A 526 -63.75 3.30 -18.89
C VAL A 526 -62.56 4.26 -18.98
N LEU A 527 -62.44 4.98 -20.10
CA LEU A 527 -61.38 5.96 -20.33
C LEU A 527 -61.70 7.36 -19.79
N CYS A 528 -62.78 7.52 -19.01
CA CYS A 528 -63.25 8.80 -18.45
C CYS A 528 -63.46 9.90 -19.51
N MET A 529 -63.87 9.52 -20.72
CA MET A 529 -64.24 10.44 -21.80
C MET A 529 -65.75 10.70 -21.81
N ARG A 530 -66.15 11.83 -22.41
CA ARG A 530 -67.56 12.19 -22.58
C ARG A 530 -68.29 11.12 -23.44
N LEU A 531 -69.49 10.73 -23.00
CA LEU A 531 -70.35 9.78 -23.71
C LEU A 531 -70.74 10.32 -25.09
N SER A 532 -70.93 9.42 -26.05
CA SER A 532 -71.27 9.75 -27.43
C SER A 532 -72.75 10.14 -27.54
N ASP A 533 -73.08 11.42 -27.41
CA ASP A 533 -74.42 11.95 -27.73
C ASP A 533 -74.57 12.23 -29.23
N SER A 534 -75.82 12.38 -29.70
CA SER A 534 -76.17 12.53 -31.12
C SER A 534 -75.48 13.70 -31.84
N ASP A 535 -75.24 14.82 -31.15
CA ASP A 535 -74.56 16.00 -31.70
C ASP A 535 -73.03 15.79 -31.79
N ASP A 536 -72.45 15.06 -30.84
CA ASP A 536 -71.02 14.71 -30.82
C ASP A 536 -70.66 13.64 -31.88
N PHE A 537 -71.64 12.83 -32.31
CA PHE A 537 -71.47 11.88 -33.42
C PHE A 537 -71.17 12.61 -34.74
N ILE A 538 -71.78 13.79 -34.95
CA ILE A 538 -71.58 14.61 -36.15
C ILE A 538 -70.17 15.24 -36.13
N ASP A 539 -69.70 15.71 -34.97
CA ASP A 539 -68.37 16.32 -34.80
C ASP A 539 -67.23 15.27 -34.88
N SER A 540 -67.48 14.07 -34.35
CA SER A 540 -66.61 12.89 -34.49
C SER A 540 -66.39 12.47 -35.95
N GLN A 541 -67.42 12.59 -36.79
CA GLN A 541 -67.32 12.30 -38.23
C GLN A 541 -66.55 13.38 -39.00
N GLN A 542 -66.53 14.62 -38.52
CA GLN A 542 -65.81 15.72 -39.17
C GLN A 542 -64.29 15.67 -38.92
N GLN A 543 -63.84 15.26 -37.73
CA GLN A 543 -62.41 15.19 -37.37
C GLN A 543 -62.02 13.88 -36.67
N PRO A 544 -62.13 12.73 -37.36
CA PRO A 544 -62.02 11.42 -36.73
C PRO A 544 -60.62 11.12 -36.17
N TRP A 545 -59.56 11.63 -36.80
CA TRP A 545 -58.17 11.44 -36.34
C TRP A 545 -57.85 12.16 -35.03
N ARG A 546 -58.52 13.26 -34.72
CA ARG A 546 -58.36 13.95 -33.43
C ARG A 546 -59.03 13.17 -32.30
N GLU A 547 -60.17 12.55 -32.57
CA GLU A 547 -60.81 11.64 -31.62
C GLU A 547 -59.99 10.36 -31.40
N VAL A 548 -59.38 9.79 -32.46
CA VAL A 548 -58.38 8.71 -32.32
C VAL A 548 -57.25 9.11 -31.38
N ALA A 549 -56.68 10.31 -31.57
CA ALA A 549 -55.58 10.80 -30.73
C ALA A 549 -56.00 10.94 -29.26
N LYS A 550 -57.22 11.42 -28.97
CA LYS A 550 -57.76 11.51 -27.60
C LYS A 550 -57.93 10.13 -26.96
N VAL A 551 -58.53 9.18 -27.67
CA VAL A 551 -58.75 7.81 -27.20
C VAL A 551 -57.40 7.13 -26.93
N LEU A 552 -56.44 7.26 -27.85
CA LEU A 552 -55.09 6.71 -27.71
C LEU A 552 -54.37 7.31 -26.50
N ASN A 553 -54.46 8.63 -26.30
CA ASN A 553 -53.86 9.30 -25.17
C ASN A 553 -54.46 8.82 -23.83
N ALA A 554 -55.78 8.65 -23.75
CA ALA A 554 -56.46 8.16 -22.55
C ALA A 554 -56.13 6.69 -22.26
N LEU A 555 -56.08 5.84 -23.29
CA LEU A 555 -55.70 4.43 -23.14
C LEU A 555 -54.24 4.28 -22.66
N CYS A 556 -53.31 5.02 -23.28
CA CYS A 556 -51.92 5.03 -22.84
C CYS A 556 -51.78 5.60 -21.42
N PHE A 557 -52.59 6.60 -21.03
CA PHE A 557 -52.58 7.11 -19.66
C PHE A 557 -52.87 5.99 -18.63
N VAL A 558 -53.91 5.18 -18.86
CA VAL A 558 -54.25 4.06 -17.97
C VAL A 558 -53.13 3.01 -17.93
N LEU A 559 -52.62 2.60 -19.09
CA LEU A 559 -51.54 1.60 -19.16
C LEU A 559 -50.26 2.06 -18.46
N ILE A 560 -49.87 3.32 -18.66
CA ILE A 560 -48.65 3.88 -18.05
C ILE A 560 -48.80 3.98 -16.54
N ASN A 561 -49.98 4.33 -16.02
CA ASN A 561 -50.24 4.30 -14.58
C ASN A 561 -50.08 2.88 -14.00
N ILE A 562 -50.61 1.85 -14.68
CA ILE A 562 -50.44 0.45 -14.27
C ILE A 562 -48.96 0.07 -14.25
N VAL A 563 -48.20 0.43 -15.30
CA VAL A 563 -46.75 0.16 -15.38
C VAL A 563 -46.00 0.88 -14.26
N CYS A 564 -46.29 2.16 -13.97
CA CYS A 564 -45.66 2.90 -12.88
C CYS A 564 -45.93 2.24 -11.52
N VAL A 565 -47.17 1.83 -11.25
CA VAL A 565 -47.54 1.13 -10.01
C VAL A 565 -46.80 -0.21 -9.90
N LEU A 566 -46.75 -1.00 -10.98
CA LEU A 566 -46.03 -2.27 -10.99
C LEU A 566 -44.54 -2.06 -10.68
N VAL A 567 -43.89 -1.07 -11.31
CA VAL A 567 -42.48 -0.74 -11.05
C VAL A 567 -42.25 -0.39 -9.59
N VAL A 568 -43.11 0.42 -8.98
CA VAL A 568 -42.97 0.78 -7.56
C VAL A 568 -43.12 -0.45 -6.66
N VAL A 569 -44.16 -1.26 -6.89
CA VAL A 569 -44.44 -2.44 -6.05
C VAL A 569 -43.34 -3.50 -6.16
N THR A 570 -42.84 -3.77 -7.37
CA THR A 570 -41.90 -4.89 -7.58
C THR A 570 -40.43 -4.49 -7.40
N LEU A 571 -40.05 -3.27 -7.79
CA LEU A 571 -38.64 -2.85 -7.81
C LEU A 571 -38.28 -1.86 -6.69
N LEU A 572 -39.28 -1.29 -6.01
CA LEU A 572 -39.11 -0.36 -4.89
C LEU A 572 -39.92 -0.80 -3.65
N PRO A 573 -39.81 -2.06 -3.17
CA PRO A 573 -40.71 -2.64 -2.16
C PRO A 573 -40.64 -2.01 -0.74
N HIS A 574 -39.80 -0.99 -0.54
CA HIS A 574 -39.55 -0.35 0.76
C HIS A 574 -39.57 1.19 0.69
N VAL A 575 -40.20 1.74 -0.35
CA VAL A 575 -40.44 3.17 -0.54
C VAL A 575 -41.83 3.53 -0.05
#